data_AF-A0AAE7A6V3-F1
#
_entry.id   AF-A0AAE7A6V3-F1
#
_cell.length_a   1.000
_cell.length_b   1.000
_cell.length_c   1.000
_cell.angle_alpha   90.00
_cell.angle_beta   90.00
_cell.angle_gamma   90.00
#
_symmetry.space_group_name_H-M   'P 1'
#
loop_
_entity.id
_entity.type
_entity.pdbx_description
1 polymer ?
#
loop_
_entity_poly.entity_id
_entity_poly.type
_entity_poly.pdbx_seq_one_letter_code
_entity_poly.pdbx_strand_id
1 'polypeptide(L)'
;MMIYRGAGWMTLLTPIVMVLLLMWLLMDPSVKPGNVSLMHFLMGVGIGSAINVVLGFVLNRQVHADGVRHHFFFMPMQWPALAIAVVCAVIALLK
;
A
#
# COMPACT_ATOMS: atom_id res chain seq x y z
N MET A 1 -25.93 5.29 6.39
CA MET A 1 -24.65 5.34 5.65
C MET A 1 -23.54 4.94 6.62
N MET A 2 -23.25 3.64 6.72
CA MET A 2 -22.27 3.10 7.66
C MET A 2 -20.92 3.05 6.95
N ILE A 3 -20.05 4.03 7.23
CA ILE A 3 -18.66 4.00 6.77
C ILE A 3 -17.99 2.85 7.53
N TYR A 4 -17.80 1.70 6.89
CA TYR A 4 -17.02 0.61 7.46
C TYR A 4 -15.57 1.09 7.62
N ARG A 5 -15.24 1.54 8.84
CA ARG A 5 -13.92 2.11 9.21
C ARG A 5 -12.76 1.13 9.00
N GLY A 6 -13.04 -0.16 8.77
CA GLY A 6 -12.04 -1.21 8.50
C GLY A 6 -11.29 -1.04 7.17
N ALA A 7 -11.84 -0.32 6.21
CA ALA A 7 -11.21 -0.07 4.91
C ALA A 7 -9.89 0.71 5.02
N GLY A 8 -9.84 1.72 5.91
CA GLY A 8 -8.63 2.53 6.16
C GLY A 8 -7.51 1.76 6.86
N TRP A 9 -7.84 0.73 7.63
CA TRP A 9 -6.85 -0.14 8.27
C TRP A 9 -6.18 -1.05 7.26
N MET A 10 -6.94 -1.60 6.32
CA MET A 10 -6.40 -2.44 5.24
C MET A 10 -5.44 -1.66 4.34
N THR A 11 -5.70 -0.38 4.07
CA THR A 11 -4.78 0.47 3.26
C THR A 11 -3.43 0.71 3.91
N LEU A 12 -3.34 0.67 5.24
CA LEU A 12 -2.08 0.80 5.97
C LEU A 12 -1.43 -0.56 6.25
N LEU A 13 -2.23 -1.62 6.37
CA LEU A 13 -1.75 -2.96 6.66
C LEU A 13 -0.88 -3.53 5.54
N THR A 14 -1.27 -3.36 4.27
CA THR A 14 -0.52 -3.86 3.10
C THR A 14 0.88 -3.26 2.98
N PRO A 15 1.10 -1.93 3.12
CA PRO A 15 2.43 -1.35 3.25
C PRO A 15 3.25 -1.94 4.39
N ILE A 16 2.66 -2.12 5.58
CA ILE A 16 3.35 -2.69 6.74
C ILE A 16 3.76 -4.13 6.46
N VAL A 17 2.84 -4.96 5.96
CA VAL A 17 3.12 -6.35 5.60
C VAL A 17 4.20 -6.43 4.53
N MET A 18 4.18 -5.56 3.53
CA MET A 18 5.22 -5.53 2.49
C MET A 18 6.60 -5.15 3.03
N VAL A 19 6.69 -4.19 3.95
CA VAL A 19 7.96 -3.86 4.62
C VAL A 19 8.48 -5.07 5.40
N LEU A 20 7.62 -5.72 6.19
CA LEU A 20 8.00 -6.91 6.96
C LEU A 20 8.43 -8.07 6.05
N LEU A 21 7.74 -8.27 4.94
CA LEU A 21 8.03 -9.31 3.96
C LEU A 21 9.37 -9.04 3.24
N LEU A 22 9.65 -7.78 2.89
CA LEU A 22 10.96 -7.39 2.36
C LEU A 22 12.07 -7.55 3.39
N MET A 23 11.84 -7.17 4.65
CA MET A 23 12.83 -7.38 5.73
C MET A 23 13.17 -8.86 5.93
N TRP A 24 12.19 -9.75 5.70
CA TRP A 24 12.40 -11.18 5.85
C TRP A 24 13.08 -11.81 4.63
N LEU A 25 12.68 -11.44 3.41
CA LEU A 25 13.18 -12.05 2.17
C LEU A 25 14.46 -11.40 1.63
N LEU A 26 14.58 -10.09 1.79
CA LEU A 26 15.65 -9.25 1.26
C LEU A 26 16.30 -8.51 2.44
N MET A 27 17.00 -9.26 3.28
CA MET A 27 17.85 -8.66 4.31
C MET A 27 18.96 -7.85 3.64
N ASP A 28 18.99 -6.56 3.95
CA ASP A 28 20.03 -5.66 3.47
C ASP A 28 21.32 -5.90 4.27
N PRO A 29 22.40 -6.44 3.65
CA PRO A 29 23.63 -6.76 4.36
C PRO A 29 24.39 -5.50 4.80
N SER A 30 24.01 -4.32 4.28
CA SER A 30 24.63 -3.05 4.64
C SER A 30 24.16 -2.49 6.00
N VAL A 31 23.15 -3.11 6.62
CA VAL A 31 22.51 -2.63 7.85
C VAL A 31 22.60 -3.71 8.94
N LYS A 32 22.67 -3.27 10.20
CA LYS A 32 22.68 -4.22 11.33
C LYS A 32 21.40 -5.07 11.32
N PRO A 33 21.48 -6.37 11.68
CA PRO A 33 20.32 -7.22 11.83
C PRO A 33 19.26 -6.58 12.73
N GLY A 34 18.01 -6.51 12.26
CA GLY A 34 16.90 -5.85 12.95
C GLY A 34 16.65 -4.40 12.56
N ASN A 35 17.57 -3.75 11.84
CA ASN A 35 17.34 -2.43 11.24
C ASN A 35 16.86 -2.57 9.79
N VAL A 36 16.07 -1.60 9.33
CA VAL A 36 15.66 -1.50 7.93
C VAL A 36 16.38 -0.31 7.29
N SER A 37 16.98 -0.48 6.11
CA SER A 37 17.49 0.68 5.37
C SER A 37 16.33 1.51 4.86
N LEU A 38 16.57 2.82 4.73
CA LEU A 38 15.57 3.74 4.18
C LEU A 38 15.08 3.29 2.80
N MET A 39 15.96 2.73 1.97
CA MET A 39 15.58 2.21 0.65
C MET A 39 14.67 0.99 0.75
N HIS A 40 14.99 0.02 1.62
CA HIS A 40 14.12 -1.14 1.84
C HIS A 40 12.75 -0.74 2.40
N PHE A 41 12.71 0.22 3.32
CA PHE A 41 11.46 0.78 3.83
C PHE A 41 10.64 1.45 2.72
N LEU A 42 11.25 2.35 1.95
CA LEU A 42 10.57 3.05 0.86
C LEU A 42 10.08 2.08 -0.24
N MET A 43 10.85 1.02 -0.54
CA MET A 43 10.41 -0.02 -1.45
C MET A 43 9.21 -0.78 -0.90
N GLY A 44 9.24 -1.22 0.36
CA GLY A 44 8.12 -1.96 0.95
C GLY A 44 6.84 -1.14 1.04
N VAL A 45 6.98 0.11 1.50
CA VAL A 45 5.87 1.06 1.60
C VAL A 45 5.33 1.41 0.21
N GLY A 46 6.21 1.66 -0.77
CA GLY A 46 5.84 1.98 -2.14
C GLY A 46 5.12 0.81 -2.83
N ILE A 47 5.67 -0.40 -2.74
CA ILE A 47 5.08 -1.61 -3.36
C ILE A 47 3.74 -1.95 -2.71
N GLY A 48 3.66 -1.97 -1.38
CA GLY A 48 2.40 -2.27 -0.68
C GLY A 48 1.31 -1.24 -0.99
N SER A 49 1.69 0.02 -1.12
CA SER A 49 0.79 1.09 -1.54
C SER A 49 0.33 0.95 -3.00
N ALA A 50 1.23 0.58 -3.91
CA ALA A 50 0.88 0.31 -5.30
C ALA A 50 -0.09 -0.88 -5.43
N ILE A 51 0.14 -1.96 -4.69
CA ILE A 51 -0.75 -3.12 -4.64
C ILE A 51 -2.17 -2.71 -4.21
N ASN A 52 -2.30 -1.85 -3.19
CA ASN A 52 -3.60 -1.33 -2.76
C ASN A 52 -4.33 -0.56 -3.84
N VAL A 53 -3.63 0.29 -4.57
CA VAL A 53 -4.21 1.09 -5.66
C VAL A 53 -4.70 0.16 -6.78
N VAL A 54 -3.88 -0.82 -7.17
CA VAL A 54 -4.23 -1.76 -8.24
C VAL A 54 -5.41 -2.64 -7.84
N LEU A 55 -5.36 -3.29 -6.67
CA LEU A 55 -6.48 -4.09 -6.15
C LEU A 55 -7.73 -3.23 -6.01
N GLY A 56 -7.54 -2.00 -5.54
CA GLY A 56 -8.59 -1.02 -5.42
C GLY A 56 -9.31 -0.69 -6.70
N PHE A 57 -8.55 -0.44 -7.76
CA PHE A 57 -9.06 -0.17 -9.09
C PHE A 57 -9.75 -1.41 -9.68
N VAL A 58 -9.12 -2.58 -9.58
CA VAL A 58 -9.66 -3.84 -10.12
C VAL A 58 -10.98 -4.22 -9.45
N LEU A 59 -11.04 -4.15 -8.12
CA LEU A 59 -12.23 -4.54 -7.36
C LEU A 59 -13.39 -3.53 -7.52
N ASN A 60 -13.11 -2.28 -7.88
CA ASN A 60 -14.16 -1.27 -8.14
C ASN A 60 -14.45 -1.04 -9.62
N ARG A 61 -13.85 -1.83 -10.51
CA ARG A 61 -14.06 -1.69 -11.97
C ARG A 61 -15.50 -1.96 -12.39
N GLN A 62 -16.20 -2.87 -11.72
CA GLN A 62 -17.57 -3.23 -12.06
C GLN A 62 -18.57 -2.74 -11.02
N VAL A 63 -19.70 -2.21 -11.51
CA VAL A 63 -20.86 -1.91 -10.68
C VAL A 63 -21.44 -3.26 -10.24
N HIS A 64 -21.27 -3.59 -8.96
CA HIS A 64 -21.85 -4.81 -8.42
C HIS A 64 -23.38 -4.71 -8.47
N ALA A 65 -24.05 -5.84 -8.73
CA ALA A 65 -25.50 -5.92 -8.91
C ALA A 65 -26.30 -5.36 -7.73
N ASP A 66 -25.68 -5.31 -6.55
CA ASP A 66 -26.25 -4.78 -5.32
C ASP A 66 -26.26 -3.23 -5.27
N GLY A 67 -25.75 -2.55 -6.30
CA GLY A 67 -25.65 -1.08 -6.37
C GLY A 67 -24.59 -0.47 -5.44
N VAL A 68 -23.92 -1.29 -4.64
CA VAL A 68 -22.92 -0.88 -3.66
C VAL A 68 -21.53 -1.23 -4.21
N ARG A 69 -20.73 -0.22 -4.57
CA ARG A 69 -19.28 -0.41 -4.82
C ARG A 69 -18.65 -1.06 -3.59
N HIS A 70 -17.65 -1.93 -3.75
CA HIS A 70 -16.93 -2.49 -2.61
C HIS A 70 -16.43 -1.35 -1.70
N HIS A 71 -17.14 -1.11 -0.59
CA HIS A 71 -16.87 0.00 0.32
C HIS A 71 -15.43 -0.07 0.88
N PHE A 72 -14.84 -1.26 0.92
CA PHE A 72 -13.45 -1.49 1.31
C PHE A 72 -12.41 -0.81 0.41
N PHE A 73 -12.75 -0.57 -0.85
CA PHE A 73 -11.84 -0.02 -1.84
C PHE A 73 -12.47 1.20 -2.56
N PHE A 74 -13.38 1.91 -1.89
CA PHE A 74 -13.96 3.12 -2.44
C PHE A 74 -12.83 4.13 -2.74
N MET A 75 -12.74 4.61 -3.98
CA MET A 75 -11.62 5.44 -4.48
C MET A 75 -11.13 6.55 -3.52
N PRO A 76 -12.00 7.33 -2.82
CA PRO A 76 -11.61 8.29 -1.78
C PRO A 76 -10.69 7.76 -0.66
N MET A 77 -10.77 6.47 -0.32
CA MET A 77 -9.93 5.86 0.72
C MET A 77 -8.57 5.36 0.19
N GLN A 78 -8.36 5.32 -1.13
CA GLN A 78 -7.09 4.92 -1.75
C GLN A 78 -6.15 6.08 -2.03
N TRP A 79 -6.61 7.33 -1.98
CA TRP A 79 -5.76 8.51 -2.18
C TRP A 79 -4.53 8.55 -1.26
N PRO A 80 -4.61 8.14 0.03
CA PRO A 80 -3.41 8.05 0.87
C PRO A 80 -2.41 7.02 0.33
N ALA A 81 -2.86 5.83 -0.08
CA ALA A 81 -1.98 4.82 -0.67
C ALA A 81 -1.39 5.31 -2.01
N LEU A 82 -2.18 5.95 -2.86
CA LEU A 82 -1.68 6.54 -4.10
C LEU A 82 -0.63 7.63 -3.84
N ALA A 83 -0.88 8.53 -2.88
CA ALA A 83 0.07 9.56 -2.50
C ALA A 83 1.38 8.96 -1.98
N ILE A 84 1.30 7.94 -1.12
CA ILE A 84 2.48 7.22 -0.63
C ILE A 84 3.26 6.57 -1.78
N ALA A 85 2.57 5.87 -2.70
CA ALA A 85 3.20 5.25 -3.85
C ALA A 85 3.92 6.28 -4.74
N VAL A 86 3.27 7.42 -5.02
CA VAL A 86 3.85 8.51 -5.82
C VAL A 86 5.08 9.10 -5.13
N VAL A 87 5.02 9.36 -3.82
CA VAL A 87 6.17 9.89 -3.07
C VAL A 87 7.34 8.90 -3.08
N CYS A 88 7.08 7.61 -2.83
CA CYS A 88 8.11 6.58 -2.91
C CYS A 88 8.71 6.49 -4.32
N ALA A 89 7.91 6.57 -5.37
CA ALA A 89 8.38 6.54 -6.76
C ALA A 89 9.24 7.78 -7.09
N VAL A 90 8.82 8.97 -6.67
CA VAL A 90 9.59 10.21 -6.86
C VAL A 90 10.94 10.12 -6.15
N ILE A 91 10.97 9.66 -4.90
CA ILE A 91 12.23 9.48 -4.16
C ILE A 91 13.14 8.46 -4.86
N ALA A 92 12.57 7.38 -5.40
CA ALA A 92 13.34 6.38 -6.14
C ALA A 92 13.90 6.90 -7.48
N LEU A 93 13.20 7.84 -8.15
CA LEU A 93 13.65 8.44 -9.41
C LEU A 93 14.70 9.56 -9.21
N LEU A 94 14.69 10.22 -8.06
CA LEU A 94 15.63 11.31 -7.73
C LEU A 94 16.97 10.82 -7.16
N LYS A 95 17.12 9.52 -6.93
CA LYS A 95 18.28 8.91 -6.28
C LYS A 95 18.98 7.94 -7.21
#